data_AF-A0A354ZI30-F1
#
_entry.id   AF-A0A354ZI30-F1
#
_cell.length_a   1.000
_cell.length_b   1.000
_cell.length_c   1.000
_cell.angle_alpha   90.00
_cell.angle_beta   90.00
_cell.angle_gamma   90.00
#
_symmetry.space_group_name_H-M   'P 1'
#
loop_
_entity.id
_entity.type
_entity.pdbx_description
1 polymer ?
#
loop_
_entity_poly.entity_id
_entity_poly.type
_entity_poly.pdbx_seq_one_letter_code
_entity_poly.pdbx_strand_id
1 'polypeptide(L)'
;MSSHDAVIQDKSPAWMPFMVGAQTAFYLVVLPSLMARMSAALDLSLPAMALPAVSTALGTIVMVFGAYVTVRAFLVLSFVGKNWPGGQTSYIADRHIYAFVRHPLFWGYTLFWIGVGLWTRSPGRIILATVLGLALAAWAKVVEEPRLASAFGERYEDYRRSVPGVFPRWSALIADAEELDFAALLAVFLVRILASLLWRIRAVGVENIPTEGPVVFASNHMSIADPYAIVLFVNRVIHYVTADEAYRDPVLRWFLRANRAIPKRKWGRDISAIRAMRDHVKAGEAVGIFPQGQYNWDGGCNVVSDEVYRVLHYLGAPLVPITSLGAHECWPAWSSRPAFCRWEVRFFPPVNPCDYESVADFRREIESRMFSLAGHPPVPRRALVSHKGIIIVAWGCVKCGGAATLRETQSGLECSKCGARWTVTRDLRIVDEKTGQSVVESEYRSALIQKLRNGEMEDAPDGVFNLSRAAKVHKIGSASSVTDLGAGTLRLDGDALTFSSSDGTTQVEVPISNINFTFLDADGHLVVSEPDGAYELDIEGDSALRWEDYLMAARGLTIRRWPTAEEIRARSRERGRSTSLRDRPS
;
A
#
# COMPACT_ATOMS: atom_id res chain seq x y z
N MET A 1 22.19 -9.53 -14.59
CA MET A 1 23.23 -9.02 -13.66
C MET A 1 22.96 -9.60 -12.28
N SER A 2 24.00 -10.09 -11.63
CA SER A 2 23.97 -10.82 -10.34
C SER A 2 23.39 -9.96 -9.22
N SER A 3 22.46 -10.53 -8.46
CA SER A 3 21.75 -9.93 -7.33
C SER A 3 22.58 -9.79 -6.05
N HIS A 4 23.90 -9.60 -6.15
CA HIS A 4 24.80 -9.67 -4.99
C HIS A 4 25.19 -8.31 -4.37
N ASP A 5 24.89 -7.18 -5.03
CA ASP A 5 25.28 -5.83 -4.55
C ASP A 5 24.10 -4.89 -4.26
N ALA A 6 22.85 -5.37 -4.30
CA ALA A 6 21.69 -4.51 -4.03
C ALA A 6 21.59 -4.16 -2.54
N VAL A 7 21.39 -2.88 -2.19
CA VAL A 7 21.22 -2.48 -0.79
C VAL A 7 19.91 -3.06 -0.27
N ILE A 8 20.01 -3.90 0.76
CA ILE A 8 18.86 -4.47 1.46
C ILE A 8 18.58 -3.61 2.68
N GLN A 9 17.42 -2.95 2.70
CA GLN A 9 16.94 -2.26 3.89
C GLN A 9 15.90 -3.14 4.59
N ASP A 10 16.33 -3.81 5.64
CA ASP A 10 15.43 -4.53 6.54
C ASP A 10 15.00 -3.60 7.68
N LYS A 11 13.71 -3.24 7.71
CA LYS A 11 13.12 -2.46 8.81
C LYS A 11 12.63 -3.33 9.97
N SER A 12 12.93 -4.63 9.94
CA SER A 12 12.59 -5.60 10.97
C SER A 12 13.79 -6.17 11.77
N PRO A 13 14.82 -5.40 12.17
CA PRO A 13 15.80 -5.96 13.10
C PRO A 13 15.10 -6.31 14.42
N ALA A 14 15.19 -7.58 14.83
CA ALA A 14 14.54 -8.12 16.03
C ALA A 14 14.91 -7.37 17.34
N TRP A 15 16.01 -6.61 17.34
CA TRP A 15 16.48 -5.80 18.45
C TRP A 15 15.92 -4.37 18.48
N MET A 16 15.36 -3.88 17.36
CA MET A 16 14.88 -2.50 17.24
C MET A 16 13.66 -2.23 18.16
N PRO A 17 12.65 -3.10 18.27
CA PRO A 17 11.56 -2.92 19.24
C PRO A 17 12.03 -2.90 20.70
N PHE A 18 13.09 -3.65 21.03
CA PHE A 18 13.67 -3.69 22.37
C PHE A 18 14.38 -2.38 22.73
N MET A 19 15.26 -1.88 21.85
CA MET A 19 15.95 -0.60 22.05
C MET A 19 14.95 0.57 22.12
N VAL A 20 13.90 0.51 21.30
CA VAL A 20 12.79 1.47 21.33
C VAL A 20 12.01 1.38 22.65
N GLY A 21 11.66 0.17 23.09
CA GLY A 21 11.03 -0.04 24.39
C GLY A 21 11.88 0.50 25.53
N ALA A 22 13.20 0.30 25.48
CA ALA A 22 14.15 0.81 26.46
C ALA A 22 14.27 2.35 26.44
N GLN A 23 14.40 2.98 25.28
CA GLN A 23 14.41 4.44 25.15
C GLN A 23 13.09 5.07 25.60
N THR A 24 11.96 4.48 25.20
CA THR A 24 10.62 4.93 25.61
C THR A 24 10.47 4.82 27.13
N ALA A 25 10.86 3.67 27.72
CA ALA A 25 10.87 3.49 29.17
C ALA A 25 11.79 4.51 29.86
N PHE A 26 12.95 4.81 29.28
CA PHE A 26 13.85 5.81 29.82
C PHE A 26 13.20 7.21 29.86
N TYR A 27 12.71 7.72 28.73
CA TYR A 27 12.17 9.09 28.63
C TYR A 27 10.78 9.27 29.25
N LEU A 28 9.96 8.21 29.32
CA LEU A 28 8.60 8.28 29.86
C LEU A 28 8.46 7.77 31.30
N VAL A 29 9.41 6.98 31.80
CA VAL A 29 9.32 6.39 33.16
C VAL A 29 10.55 6.71 34.00
N VAL A 30 11.76 6.34 33.55
CA VAL A 30 12.97 6.45 34.37
C VAL A 30 13.36 7.92 34.62
N LEU A 31 13.53 8.70 33.56
CA LEU A 31 13.91 10.11 33.64
C LEU A 31 12.86 10.94 34.39
N PRO A 32 11.54 10.80 34.13
CA PRO A 32 10.51 11.47 34.92
C PRO A 32 10.56 11.13 36.42
N SER A 33 10.75 9.85 36.76
CA SER A 33 10.83 9.40 38.15
C SER A 33 12.06 9.97 38.85
N LEU A 34 13.20 10.00 38.16
CA LEU A 34 14.43 10.61 38.67
C LEU A 34 14.25 12.12 38.88
N MET A 35 13.67 12.81 37.90
CA MET A 35 13.40 14.24 37.98
C MET A 35 12.48 14.58 39.14
N ALA A 36 11.42 13.79 39.37
CA ALA A 36 10.50 13.99 40.49
C ALA A 36 11.17 13.82 41.86
N ARG A 37 12.08 12.83 42.00
CA ARG A 37 12.84 12.60 43.24
C ARG A 37 13.87 13.70 43.49
N MET A 38 14.66 14.05 42.47
CA MET A 38 15.69 15.09 42.57
C MET A 38 15.07 16.47 42.82
N SER A 39 13.95 16.77 42.15
CA SER A 39 13.28 18.07 42.35
C SER A 39 12.76 18.23 43.76
N ALA A 40 12.24 17.17 44.40
CA ALA A 40 11.77 17.23 45.78
C ALA A 40 12.92 17.55 46.75
N ALA A 41 14.09 16.93 46.55
CA ALA A 41 15.28 17.25 47.35
C ALA A 41 15.77 18.69 47.11
N LEU A 42 15.71 19.16 45.86
CA LEU A 42 16.10 20.52 45.49
C LEU A 42 15.14 21.57 46.05
N ASP A 43 13.83 21.34 45.98
CA ASP A 43 12.80 22.23 46.54
C ASP A 43 12.97 22.44 48.04
N LEU A 44 13.36 21.39 48.78
CA LEU A 44 13.68 21.49 50.22
C LEU A 44 14.91 22.34 50.51
N SER A 45 15.82 22.45 49.54
CA SER A 45 17.09 23.19 49.66
C SER A 45 16.99 24.63 49.15
N LEU A 46 15.93 24.97 48.43
CA LEU A 46 15.71 26.31 47.90
C LEU A 46 15.02 27.20 48.94
N PRO A 47 15.26 28.53 48.91
CA PRO A 47 14.45 29.46 49.67
C PRO A 47 12.96 29.28 49.34
N ALA A 48 12.06 29.64 50.26
CA ALA A 48 10.62 29.57 50.06
C ALA A 48 10.16 30.53 48.93
N MET A 49 10.37 30.12 47.68
CA MET A 49 9.92 30.79 46.47
C MET A 49 8.56 30.20 46.09
N ALA A 50 7.51 30.63 46.77
CA ALA A 50 6.16 30.21 46.44
C ALA A 50 5.77 30.80 45.06
N LEU A 51 5.70 29.95 44.04
CA LEU A 51 5.18 30.36 42.74
C LEU A 51 3.70 30.75 42.88
N PRO A 52 3.26 31.87 42.27
CA PRO A 52 1.90 32.37 42.42
C PRO A 52 0.88 31.41 41.80
N ALA A 53 -0.39 31.48 42.22
CA ALA A 53 -1.43 30.60 41.69
C ALA A 53 -1.56 30.63 40.15
N VAL A 54 -1.27 31.80 39.54
CA VAL A 54 -1.18 32.00 38.08
C VAL A 54 -0.19 31.06 37.40
N SER A 55 0.87 30.61 38.10
CA SER A 55 1.85 29.68 37.52
C SER A 55 1.22 28.35 37.12
N THR A 56 0.12 27.94 37.75
CA THR A 56 -0.56 26.70 37.38
C THR A 56 -1.23 26.82 36.01
N ALA A 57 -1.91 27.94 35.75
CA ALA A 57 -2.54 28.18 34.45
C ALA A 57 -1.49 28.33 33.34
N LEU A 58 -0.43 29.12 33.60
CA LEU A 58 0.70 29.26 32.68
C LEU A 58 1.40 27.91 32.44
N GLY A 59 1.59 27.13 33.50
CA GLY A 59 2.18 25.80 33.44
C GLY A 59 1.38 24.85 32.57
N THR A 60 0.05 24.84 32.67
CA THR A 60 -0.83 24.04 31.79
C THR A 60 -0.63 24.42 30.32
N ILE A 61 -0.60 25.71 29.99
CA ILE A 61 -0.41 26.19 28.62
C ILE A 61 0.96 25.74 28.08
N VAL A 62 2.03 25.99 28.84
CA VAL A 62 3.40 25.62 28.45
C VAL A 62 3.56 24.10 28.31
N MET A 63 2.96 23.33 29.22
CA MET A 63 2.98 21.86 29.21
C MET A 63 2.28 21.30 27.97
N VAL A 64 1.05 21.74 27.68
CA VAL A 64 0.28 21.29 26.51
C VAL A 64 1.01 21.66 25.21
N PHE A 65 1.55 22.87 25.14
CA PHE A 65 2.31 23.31 23.98
C PHE A 65 3.61 22.52 23.77
N GLY A 66 4.38 22.30 24.84
CA GLY A 66 5.59 21.48 24.80
C GLY A 66 5.29 20.03 24.38
N ALA A 67 4.20 19.44 24.89
CA ALA A 67 3.73 18.12 24.48
C ALA A 67 3.37 18.08 22.99
N TYR A 68 2.61 19.07 22.51
CA TYR A 68 2.25 19.20 21.10
C TYR A 68 3.50 19.24 20.21
N VAL A 69 4.45 20.14 20.47
CA VAL A 69 5.69 20.26 19.66
C VAL A 69 6.48 18.95 19.68
N THR A 70 6.61 18.30 20.84
CA THR A 70 7.34 17.03 20.97
C THR A 70 6.68 15.91 20.16
N VAL A 71 5.38 15.69 20.36
CA VAL A 71 4.64 14.62 19.66
C VAL A 71 4.59 14.90 18.17
N ARG A 72 4.38 16.15 17.77
CA ARG A 72 4.38 16.57 16.37
C ARG A 72 5.74 16.33 15.71
N ALA A 73 6.83 16.74 16.35
CA ALA A 73 8.20 16.50 15.90
C ALA A 73 8.54 15.02 15.80
N PHE A 74 8.06 14.21 16.74
CA PHE A 74 8.20 12.76 16.72
C PHE A 74 7.46 12.13 15.52
N LEU A 75 6.22 12.54 15.29
CA LEU A 75 5.38 12.01 14.20
C LEU A 75 5.93 12.43 12.82
N VAL A 76 6.33 13.69 12.66
CA VAL A 76 6.97 14.18 11.42
C VAL A 76 8.29 13.46 11.19
N LEU A 77 9.13 13.28 12.22
CA LEU A 77 10.39 12.54 12.07
C LEU A 77 10.14 11.08 11.70
N SER A 78 9.15 10.45 12.32
CA SER A 78 8.73 9.09 11.98
C SER A 78 8.29 9.02 10.52
N PHE A 79 7.52 10.02 10.05
CA PHE A 79 7.02 10.13 8.69
C PHE A 79 8.13 10.38 7.65
N VAL A 80 9.01 11.37 7.88
CA VAL A 80 10.04 11.85 6.93
C VAL A 80 11.37 11.07 7.06
N GLY A 81 11.86 10.86 8.27
CA GLY A 81 13.14 10.18 8.52
C GLY A 81 13.08 8.65 8.37
N LYS A 82 11.86 8.11 8.28
CA LYS A 82 11.45 6.71 8.01
C LYS A 82 12.11 5.58 8.80
N ASN A 83 13.01 5.88 9.72
CA ASN A 83 13.42 5.02 10.82
C ASN A 83 12.89 5.59 12.14
N TRP A 84 12.75 4.74 13.16
CA TRP A 84 12.32 5.20 14.49
C TRP A 84 13.31 6.26 15.05
N PRO A 85 12.85 7.25 15.84
CA PRO A 85 13.74 8.25 16.44
C PRO A 85 14.97 7.60 17.11
N GLY A 86 16.16 8.05 16.71
CA GLY A 86 17.45 7.49 17.13
C GLY A 86 18.08 6.46 16.17
N GLY A 87 17.38 6.05 15.10
CA GLY A 87 17.97 5.29 13.99
C GLY A 87 18.83 6.17 13.06
N GLN A 88 19.72 5.56 12.28
CA GLN A 88 20.39 6.26 11.19
C GLN A 88 19.33 6.75 10.19
N THR A 89 19.11 8.06 10.11
CA THR A 89 18.21 8.64 9.11
C THR A 89 18.91 8.63 7.77
N SER A 90 18.25 8.15 6.72
CA SER A 90 18.78 8.25 5.35
C SER A 90 18.47 9.60 4.70
N TYR A 91 17.74 10.48 5.41
CA TYR A 91 17.24 11.78 4.94
C TYR A 91 17.20 12.79 6.08
N ILE A 92 17.34 14.09 5.77
CA ILE A 92 17.16 15.18 6.72
C ILE A 92 15.67 15.53 6.78
N ALA A 93 15.12 15.67 7.99
CA ALA A 93 13.84 16.34 8.19
C ALA A 93 14.07 17.86 8.19
N ASP A 94 13.82 18.50 7.05
CA ASP A 94 14.14 19.92 6.79
C ASP A 94 12.89 20.82 6.60
N ARG A 95 11.68 20.24 6.69
CA ARG A 95 10.39 20.93 6.52
C ARG A 95 9.49 20.79 7.76
N HIS A 96 8.28 21.37 7.70
CA HIS A 96 7.25 21.19 8.72
C HIS A 96 7.70 21.72 10.09
N ILE A 97 7.38 21.03 11.18
CA ILE A 97 7.83 21.36 12.54
C ILE A 97 9.37 21.49 12.69
N TYR A 98 10.17 20.98 11.75
CA TYR A 98 11.63 21.18 11.73
C TYR A 98 12.05 22.53 11.13
N ALA A 99 11.17 23.25 10.42
CA ALA A 99 11.38 24.64 10.03
C ALA A 99 11.08 25.64 11.17
N PHE A 100 10.33 25.20 12.20
CA PHE A 100 10.04 26.00 13.40
C PHE A 100 11.29 26.20 14.26
N VAL A 101 12.00 25.13 14.61
CA VAL A 101 13.29 25.16 15.31
C VAL A 101 14.08 23.92 14.93
N ARG A 102 15.41 24.01 14.91
CA ARG A 102 16.28 22.92 14.40
C ARG A 102 16.11 21.59 15.12
N HIS A 103 15.88 21.63 16.44
CA HIS A 103 15.74 20.45 17.31
C HIS A 103 14.41 20.49 18.07
N PRO A 104 13.26 20.35 17.38
CA PRO A 104 11.94 20.58 17.96
C PRO A 104 11.58 19.52 19.01
N LEU A 105 12.09 18.29 18.88
CA LEU A 105 11.95 17.23 19.89
C LEU A 105 12.53 17.65 21.25
N PHE A 106 13.80 18.09 21.28
CA PHE A 106 14.45 18.52 22.52
C PHE A 106 13.84 19.80 23.07
N TRP A 107 13.48 20.73 22.17
CA TRP A 107 12.87 22.00 22.53
C TRP A 107 11.49 21.80 23.18
N GLY A 108 10.62 21.01 22.55
CA GLY A 108 9.30 20.68 23.08
C GLY A 108 9.38 19.91 24.39
N TYR A 109 10.29 18.92 24.50
CA TYR A 109 10.45 18.12 25.71
C TYR A 109 10.93 18.96 26.90
N THR A 110 11.81 19.92 26.65
CA THR A 110 12.26 20.89 27.66
C THR A 110 11.10 21.75 28.16
N LEU A 111 10.31 22.32 27.23
CA LEU A 111 9.14 23.13 27.61
C LEU A 111 8.09 22.31 28.35
N PHE A 112 7.85 21.06 27.94
CA PHE A 112 6.93 20.17 28.63
C PHE A 112 7.28 20.06 30.13
N TRP A 113 8.55 19.78 30.44
CA TRP A 113 9.00 19.65 31.84
C TRP A 113 9.02 20.97 32.61
N ILE A 114 9.33 22.09 31.96
CA ILE A 114 9.18 23.43 32.56
C ILE A 114 7.71 23.69 32.90
N GLY A 115 6.79 23.36 31.98
CA GLY A 115 5.35 23.46 32.18
C GLY A 115 4.86 22.62 33.36
N VAL A 116 5.34 21.37 33.48
CA VAL A 116 5.06 20.49 34.64
C VAL A 116 5.56 21.13 35.95
N GLY A 117 6.75 21.75 35.95
CA GLY A 117 7.29 22.46 37.10
C GLY A 117 6.42 23.66 37.52
N LEU A 118 5.98 24.48 36.57
CA LEU A 118 5.07 25.61 36.81
C LEU A 118 3.68 25.14 37.28
N TRP A 119 3.14 24.08 36.68
CA TRP A 119 1.86 23.48 37.01
C TRP A 119 1.85 22.96 38.45
N THR A 120 2.91 22.25 38.84
CA THR A 120 3.11 21.73 40.21
C THR A 120 3.72 22.74 41.18
N ARG A 121 3.96 23.98 40.74
CA ARG A 121 4.54 25.07 41.54
C ARG A 121 5.87 24.70 42.20
N SER A 122 6.72 23.95 41.51
CA SER A 122 8.02 23.47 42.00
C SER A 122 9.17 24.19 41.27
N PRO A 123 9.88 25.13 41.93
CA PRO A 123 11.05 25.78 41.36
C PRO A 123 12.18 24.80 41.03
N GLY A 124 12.38 23.77 41.85
CA GLY A 124 13.38 22.72 41.64
C GLY A 124 13.13 21.92 40.36
N ARG A 125 11.85 21.64 40.01
CA ARG A 125 11.51 21.03 38.72
C ARG A 125 11.84 21.94 37.54
N ILE A 126 11.57 23.24 37.65
CA ILE A 126 11.87 24.21 36.59
C ILE A 126 13.39 24.29 36.36
N ILE A 127 14.18 24.35 37.43
CA ILE A 127 15.65 24.35 37.36
C ILE A 127 16.15 23.07 36.70
N LEU A 128 15.69 21.91 37.16
CA LEU A 128 16.14 20.62 36.62
C LEU A 128 15.74 20.44 35.14
N ALA A 129 14.52 20.86 34.77
CA ALA A 129 14.07 20.87 33.38
C ALA A 129 14.93 21.79 32.50
N THR A 130 15.31 22.97 33.02
CA THR A 130 16.18 23.92 32.31
C THR A 130 17.58 23.33 32.12
N VAL A 131 18.16 22.72 33.16
CA VAL A 131 19.47 22.05 33.08
C VAL A 131 19.42 20.90 32.07
N LEU A 132 18.37 20.08 32.09
CA LEU A 132 18.16 19.02 31.12
C LEU A 132 18.07 19.56 29.69
N GLY A 133 17.32 20.64 29.47
CA GLY A 133 17.20 21.27 28.16
C GLY A 133 18.52 21.84 27.64
N LEU A 134 19.32 22.48 28.51
CA LEU A 134 20.67 22.94 28.17
C LEU A 134 21.59 21.78 27.82
N ALA A 135 21.51 20.66 28.56
CA ALA A 135 22.28 19.46 28.26
C ALA A 135 21.89 18.84 26.91
N LEU A 136 20.60 18.75 26.60
CA LEU A 136 20.11 18.28 25.30
C LEU A 136 20.53 19.21 24.15
N ALA A 137 20.46 20.52 24.35
CA ALA A 137 20.93 21.50 23.36
C ALA A 137 22.45 21.42 23.13
N ALA A 138 23.23 21.23 24.19
CA ALA A 138 24.67 21.02 24.09
C ALA A 138 24.98 19.71 23.36
N TRP A 139 24.30 18.61 23.70
CA TRP A 139 24.43 17.34 23.01
C TRP A 139 24.07 17.46 21.52
N ALA A 140 22.98 18.14 21.20
CA ALA A 140 22.57 18.36 19.82
C ALA A 140 23.67 19.09 19.05
N LYS A 141 24.22 20.18 19.59
CA LYS A 141 25.27 20.97 18.95
C LYS A 141 26.60 20.23 18.80
N VAL A 142 27.00 19.42 19.78
CA VAL A 142 28.33 18.78 19.83
C VAL A 142 28.34 17.40 19.16
N VAL A 143 27.22 16.69 19.18
CA VAL A 143 27.13 15.31 18.69
C VAL A 143 26.23 15.22 17.46
N GLU A 144 24.99 15.72 17.55
CA GLU A 144 24.00 15.52 16.49
C GLU A 144 24.28 16.36 15.25
N GLU A 145 24.55 17.66 15.38
CA GLU A 145 24.81 18.52 14.21
C GLU A 145 26.06 18.11 13.43
N PRO A 146 27.21 17.77 14.06
CA PRO A 146 28.37 17.26 13.33
C PRO A 146 28.09 15.91 12.65
N ARG A 147 27.30 15.04 13.28
CA ARG A 147 26.86 13.76 12.70
C ARG A 147 25.96 13.96 11.48
N LEU A 148 25.05 14.93 11.54
CA LEU A 148 24.17 15.28 10.42
C LEU A 148 24.96 15.97 9.28
N ALA A 149 25.89 16.85 9.61
CA ALA A 149 26.77 17.48 8.63
C ALA A 149 27.65 16.46 7.90
N SER A 150 28.21 15.47 8.61
CA SER A 150 29.00 14.41 7.99
C SER A 150 28.14 13.45 7.15
N ALA A 151 26.90 13.18 7.57
CA ALA A 151 26.00 12.28 6.85
C ALA A 151 25.38 12.91 5.59
N PHE A 152 25.11 14.22 5.59
CA PHE A 152 24.31 14.85 4.53
C PHE A 152 24.99 16.05 3.83
N GLY A 153 26.18 16.46 4.25
CA GLY A 153 26.98 17.48 3.58
C GLY A 153 26.26 18.83 3.43
N GLU A 154 26.34 19.40 2.22
CA GLU A 154 25.83 20.75 1.92
C GLU A 154 24.33 20.91 2.21
N ARG A 155 23.54 19.86 1.97
CA ARG A 155 22.09 19.90 2.24
C ARG A 155 21.78 20.20 3.70
N TYR A 156 22.56 19.64 4.62
CA TYR A 156 22.41 19.95 6.04
C TYR A 156 22.91 21.35 6.38
N GLU A 157 23.98 21.81 5.74
CA GLU A 157 24.50 23.15 5.95
C GLU A 157 23.50 24.23 5.53
N ASP A 158 22.81 24.05 4.42
CA ASP A 158 21.76 24.96 3.97
C ASP A 158 20.55 24.95 4.90
N TYR A 159 20.14 23.77 5.39
CA TYR A 159 19.14 23.65 6.45
C TYR A 159 19.59 24.37 7.74
N ARG A 160 20.85 24.18 8.15
CA ARG A 160 21.42 24.76 9.37
C ARG A 160 21.46 26.29 9.31
N ARG A 161 21.78 26.87 8.15
CA ARG A 161 21.77 28.32 7.90
C ARG A 161 20.34 28.86 7.86
N SER A 162 19.43 28.11 7.25
CA SER A 162 18.05 28.55 7.05
C SER A 162 17.18 28.36 8.28
N VAL A 163 17.51 27.50 9.25
CA VAL A 163 16.65 27.25 10.43
C VAL A 163 17.35 27.61 11.74
N PRO A 164 16.70 28.40 12.62
CA PRO A 164 17.29 28.80 13.88
C PRO A 164 17.46 27.62 14.85
N GLY A 165 18.55 27.64 15.61
CA GLY A 165 18.84 26.59 16.59
C GLY A 165 18.05 26.71 17.90
N VAL A 166 17.78 27.94 18.36
CA VAL A 166 17.26 28.21 19.72
C VAL A 166 15.94 29.00 19.69
N PHE A 167 15.89 30.08 18.92
CA PHE A 167 14.72 30.96 18.84
C PHE A 167 13.80 30.52 17.70
N PRO A 168 12.59 30.04 18.00
CA PRO A 168 11.73 29.47 16.98
C PRO A 168 11.18 30.50 15.99
N ARG A 169 10.84 30.03 14.79
CA ARG A 169 10.07 30.75 13.79
C ARG A 169 8.59 30.43 13.88
N TRP A 170 7.84 31.28 14.57
CA TRP A 170 6.40 31.09 14.79
C TRP A 170 5.57 30.98 13.50
N SER A 171 5.95 31.69 12.44
CA SER A 171 5.28 31.57 11.13
C SER A 171 5.38 30.16 10.54
N ALA A 172 6.49 29.46 10.76
CA ALA A 172 6.68 28.10 10.29
C ALA A 172 5.85 27.07 11.07
N LEU A 173 5.53 27.35 12.34
CA LEU A 173 4.64 26.50 13.13
C LEU A 173 3.19 26.57 12.64
N ILE A 174 2.72 27.77 12.30
CA ILE A 174 1.37 27.98 11.78
C ILE A 174 1.25 27.29 10.41
N ALA A 175 2.24 27.47 9.53
CA ALA A 175 2.27 26.79 8.24
C ALA A 175 2.32 25.25 8.37
N ASP A 176 3.10 24.70 9.31
CA ASP A 176 3.13 23.25 9.57
C ASP A 176 1.75 22.69 9.97
N ALA A 177 1.03 23.41 10.83
CA ALA A 177 -0.28 22.99 11.30
C ALA A 177 -1.33 22.99 10.17
N GLU A 178 -1.15 23.82 9.14
CA GLU A 178 -2.00 23.88 7.94
C GLU A 178 -1.63 22.83 6.89
N GLU A 179 -0.34 22.52 6.71
CA GLU A 179 0.13 21.62 5.64
C GLU A 179 -0.07 20.12 5.92
N LEU A 180 0.01 19.70 7.19
CA LEU A 180 -0.08 18.28 7.56
C LEU A 180 -1.01 18.08 8.74
N ASP A 181 -2.12 17.40 8.55
CA ASP A 181 -3.04 17.13 9.65
C ASP A 181 -2.41 16.21 10.72
N PHE A 182 -2.64 16.53 12.00
CA PHE A 182 -2.09 15.76 13.13
C PHE A 182 -2.66 14.33 13.21
N ALA A 183 -3.96 14.18 13.00
CA ALA A 183 -4.60 12.86 12.96
C ALA A 183 -4.08 12.04 11.79
N ALA A 184 -3.75 12.65 10.65
CA ALA A 184 -3.19 11.95 9.49
C ALA A 184 -1.80 11.38 9.81
N LEU A 185 -0.93 12.19 10.44
CA LEU A 185 0.38 11.72 10.87
C LEU A 185 0.28 10.61 11.92
N LEU A 186 -0.64 10.73 12.88
CA LEU A 186 -0.87 9.70 13.89
C LEU A 186 -1.38 8.40 13.26
N ALA A 187 -2.36 8.49 12.34
CA ALA A 187 -2.89 7.35 11.62
C ALA A 187 -1.80 6.63 10.81
N VAL A 188 -0.99 7.38 10.05
CA VAL A 188 0.15 6.81 9.30
C VAL A 188 1.14 6.14 10.26
N PHE A 189 1.47 6.76 11.38
CA PHE A 189 2.36 6.17 12.38
C PHE A 189 1.82 4.84 12.94
N LEU A 190 0.54 4.77 13.30
CA LEU A 190 -0.11 3.56 13.80
C LEU A 190 -0.18 2.45 12.75
N VAL A 191 -0.56 2.80 11.50
CA VAL A 191 -0.58 1.86 10.38
C VAL A 191 0.80 1.28 10.12
N ARG A 192 1.86 2.10 10.22
CA ARG A 192 3.24 1.63 10.06
C ARG A 192 3.67 0.66 11.15
N ILE A 193 3.31 0.93 12.40
CA ILE A 193 3.55 -0.02 13.51
C ILE A 193 2.84 -1.33 13.21
N LEU A 194 1.55 -1.28 12.89
CA LEU A 194 0.76 -2.48 12.62
C LEU A 194 1.33 -3.27 11.44
N ALA A 195 1.61 -2.62 10.30
CA ALA A 195 2.20 -3.26 9.12
C ALA A 195 3.57 -3.89 9.41
N SER A 196 4.41 -3.23 10.22
CA SER A 196 5.72 -3.77 10.61
C SER A 196 5.61 -5.03 11.47
N LEU A 197 4.61 -5.09 12.35
CA LEU A 197 4.33 -6.26 13.20
C LEU A 197 3.76 -7.43 12.38
N LEU A 198 2.87 -7.16 11.44
CA LEU A 198 2.21 -8.18 10.61
C LEU A 198 3.15 -8.76 9.54
N TRP A 199 3.82 -7.91 8.75
CA TRP A 199 4.33 -8.32 7.44
C TRP A 199 5.85 -8.33 7.28
N ARG A 200 6.62 -7.96 8.32
CA ARG A 200 8.11 -7.87 8.29
C ARG A 200 8.63 -7.43 6.92
N ILE A 201 8.23 -6.23 6.52
CA ILE A 201 8.46 -5.72 5.16
C ILE A 201 9.94 -5.37 5.00
N ARG A 202 10.57 -5.90 3.95
CA ARG A 202 11.94 -5.57 3.54
C ARG A 202 11.93 -4.87 2.18
N ALA A 203 12.88 -3.98 1.96
CA ALA A 203 13.13 -3.43 0.64
C ALA A 203 14.49 -3.83 0.08
N VAL A 204 14.53 -4.00 -1.24
CA VAL A 204 15.74 -4.29 -2.02
C VAL A 204 15.88 -3.24 -3.11
N GLY A 205 17.09 -2.73 -3.32
CA GLY A 205 17.34 -1.73 -4.37
C GLY A 205 16.92 -0.31 -3.97
N VAL A 206 16.91 0.01 -2.68
CA VAL A 206 16.50 1.33 -2.16
C VAL A 206 17.37 2.48 -2.69
N GLU A 207 18.60 2.19 -3.09
CA GLU A 207 19.53 3.08 -3.78
C GLU A 207 19.01 3.56 -5.14
N ASN A 208 18.09 2.82 -5.75
CA ASN A 208 17.48 3.18 -7.03
C ASN A 208 16.34 4.22 -6.89
N ILE A 209 15.95 4.57 -5.66
CA ILE A 209 14.85 5.51 -5.41
C ILE A 209 15.35 6.94 -5.64
N PRO A 210 14.83 7.67 -6.64
CA PRO A 210 15.21 9.07 -6.85
C PRO A 210 14.82 9.94 -5.66
N THR A 211 15.81 10.64 -5.10
CA THR A 211 15.61 11.52 -3.94
C THR A 211 14.92 12.83 -4.30
N GLU A 212 15.04 13.28 -5.54
CA GLU A 212 14.52 14.56 -6.07
C GLU A 212 14.08 14.42 -7.53
N GLY A 213 13.43 15.46 -8.07
CA GLY A 213 12.97 15.52 -9.46
C GLY A 213 11.72 14.69 -9.78
N PRO A 214 11.19 14.76 -11.01
CA PRO A 214 10.03 13.97 -11.41
C PRO A 214 10.32 12.47 -11.41
N VAL A 215 9.38 11.66 -10.91
CA VAL A 215 9.49 10.19 -10.97
C VAL A 215 8.11 9.53 -10.98
N VAL A 216 7.98 8.44 -11.75
CA VAL A 216 6.81 7.56 -11.72
C VAL A 216 7.19 6.22 -11.11
N PHE A 217 6.55 5.82 -10.01
CA PHE A 217 6.68 4.49 -9.44
C PHE A 217 5.59 3.58 -10.02
N ALA A 218 5.98 2.49 -10.68
CA ALA A 218 5.06 1.53 -11.26
C ALA A 218 5.26 0.14 -10.63
N SER A 219 4.23 -0.38 -9.97
CA SER A 219 4.29 -1.68 -9.27
C SER A 219 3.22 -2.65 -9.78
N ASN A 220 3.51 -3.94 -9.69
CA ASN A 220 2.47 -4.96 -9.68
C ASN A 220 1.59 -4.77 -8.43
N HIS A 221 0.30 -5.12 -8.54
CA HIS A 221 -0.70 -4.93 -7.49
C HIS A 221 -1.22 -6.29 -7.02
N MET A 222 -0.76 -6.70 -5.84
CA MET A 222 -0.99 -8.00 -5.23
C MET A 222 -1.81 -7.90 -3.94
N SER A 223 -1.89 -6.72 -3.33
CA SER A 223 -2.70 -6.48 -2.14
C SER A 223 -3.11 -5.02 -2.06
N ILE A 224 -4.26 -4.74 -1.44
CA ILE A 224 -4.70 -3.38 -1.11
C ILE A 224 -3.64 -2.60 -0.29
N ALA A 225 -2.76 -3.32 0.42
CA ALA A 225 -1.71 -2.73 1.23
C ALA A 225 -0.42 -2.34 0.45
N ASP A 226 -0.31 -2.65 -0.85
CA ASP A 226 0.90 -2.35 -1.65
C ASP A 226 1.35 -0.88 -1.59
N PRO A 227 0.46 0.14 -1.73
CA PRO A 227 0.88 1.54 -1.68
C PRO A 227 1.59 1.88 -0.37
N TYR A 228 1.09 1.33 0.75
CA TYR A 228 1.66 1.54 2.07
C TYR A 228 3.03 0.86 2.22
N ALA A 229 3.17 -0.37 1.74
CA ALA A 229 4.43 -1.10 1.77
C ALA A 229 5.54 -0.37 0.99
N ILE A 230 5.21 0.23 -0.16
CA ILE A 230 6.15 1.02 -0.97
C ILE A 230 6.53 2.33 -0.27
N VAL A 231 5.54 3.07 0.26
CA VAL A 231 5.76 4.36 0.95
C VAL A 231 6.62 4.20 2.21
N LEU A 232 6.71 3.01 2.81
CA LEU A 232 7.65 2.77 3.91
C LEU A 232 9.10 3.05 3.53
N PHE A 233 9.49 2.94 2.26
CA PHE A 233 10.87 3.06 1.81
C PHE A 233 11.14 4.29 0.94
N VAL A 234 10.11 4.87 0.30
CA VAL A 234 10.27 6.02 -0.62
C VAL A 234 10.09 7.35 0.09
N ASN A 235 11.14 8.12 0.36
CA ASN A 235 11.11 9.32 1.23
C ASN A 235 10.51 10.59 0.63
N ARG A 236 9.55 10.42 -0.27
CA ARG A 236 8.82 11.50 -0.95
C ARG A 236 7.33 11.20 -0.88
N VAL A 237 6.51 12.24 -0.91
CA VAL A 237 5.07 12.06 -1.08
C VAL A 237 4.85 11.45 -2.46
N ILE A 238 4.18 10.30 -2.52
CA ILE A 238 3.78 9.64 -3.76
C ILE A 238 2.30 9.92 -3.97
N HIS A 239 1.97 10.59 -5.06
CA HIS A 239 0.60 10.81 -5.49
C HIS A 239 0.10 9.59 -6.25
N TYR A 240 -0.55 8.67 -5.54
CA TYR A 240 -1.06 7.45 -6.15
C TYR A 240 -2.29 7.72 -7.00
N VAL A 241 -2.35 7.08 -8.16
CA VAL A 241 -3.58 6.94 -8.94
C VAL A 241 -4.51 5.99 -8.20
N THR A 242 -5.67 6.48 -7.78
CA THR A 242 -6.62 5.74 -6.95
C THR A 242 -8.00 5.80 -7.57
N ALA A 243 -8.72 4.68 -7.46
CA ALA A 243 -10.08 4.53 -7.95
C ALA A 243 -11.01 5.58 -7.29
N ASP A 244 -11.92 6.21 -8.03
CA ASP A 244 -12.79 7.26 -7.50
C ASP A 244 -13.79 6.74 -6.46
N GLU A 245 -14.11 5.44 -6.52
CA GLU A 245 -14.92 4.70 -5.55
C GLU A 245 -14.29 4.72 -4.15
N ALA A 246 -12.96 4.72 -4.06
CA ALA A 246 -12.25 4.82 -2.78
C ALA A 246 -12.50 6.15 -2.06
N TYR A 247 -12.92 7.18 -2.79
CA TYR A 247 -13.33 8.45 -2.19
C TYR A 247 -14.78 8.40 -1.68
N ARG A 248 -15.57 7.35 -1.89
CA ARG A 248 -16.94 7.27 -1.33
C ARG A 248 -16.92 7.16 0.20
N ASP A 249 -15.95 6.41 0.75
CA ASP A 249 -15.75 6.32 2.21
C ASP A 249 -15.21 7.65 2.78
N PRO A 250 -15.83 8.25 3.82
CA PRO A 250 -15.41 9.54 4.36
C PRO A 250 -13.98 9.56 4.92
N VAL A 251 -13.55 8.46 5.55
CA VAL A 251 -12.22 8.36 6.18
C VAL A 251 -11.15 8.25 5.10
N LEU A 252 -11.37 7.36 4.13
CA LEU A 252 -10.47 7.17 3.00
C LEU A 252 -10.44 8.39 2.10
N ARG A 253 -11.58 9.06 1.86
CA ARG A 253 -11.65 10.35 1.14
C ARG A 253 -10.75 11.40 1.77
N TRP A 254 -10.86 11.58 3.08
CA TRP A 254 -10.06 12.55 3.81
C TRP A 254 -8.56 12.20 3.70
N PHE A 255 -8.20 10.94 3.89
CA PHE A 255 -6.82 10.48 3.80
C PHE A 255 -6.23 10.64 2.39
N LEU A 256 -6.98 10.25 1.35
CA LEU A 256 -6.58 10.38 -0.04
C LEU A 256 -6.43 11.85 -0.46
N ARG A 257 -7.31 12.73 0.02
CA ARG A 257 -7.18 14.19 -0.20
C ARG A 257 -5.95 14.77 0.50
N ALA A 258 -5.69 14.39 1.74
CA ALA A 258 -4.51 14.82 2.49
C ALA A 258 -3.20 14.43 1.78
N ASN A 259 -3.18 13.27 1.11
CA ASN A 259 -2.02 12.80 0.33
C ASN A 259 -2.01 13.30 -1.13
N ARG A 260 -2.97 14.14 -1.53
CA ARG A 260 -3.16 14.59 -2.92
C ARG A 260 -3.15 13.42 -3.91
N ALA A 261 -3.82 12.31 -3.56
CA ALA A 261 -3.99 11.18 -4.46
C ALA A 261 -4.81 11.58 -5.69
N ILE A 262 -4.54 10.93 -6.82
CA ILE A 262 -5.10 11.25 -8.14
C ILE A 262 -6.33 10.36 -8.36
N PRO A 263 -7.56 10.90 -8.29
CA PRO A 263 -8.75 10.12 -8.56
C PRO A 263 -8.79 9.70 -10.03
N LYS A 264 -9.13 8.44 -10.29
CA LYS A 264 -9.29 7.87 -11.62
C LYS A 264 -10.57 7.07 -11.68
N ARG A 265 -11.41 7.36 -12.67
CA ARG A 265 -12.54 6.50 -13.02
C ARG A 265 -12.00 5.19 -13.57
N LYS A 266 -12.40 4.06 -12.99
CA LYS A 266 -12.01 2.76 -13.53
C LYS A 266 -12.65 2.52 -14.90
N TRP A 267 -13.86 3.06 -15.11
CA TRP A 267 -14.68 2.69 -16.26
C TRP A 267 -14.48 3.45 -17.59
N GLY A 268 -13.30 4.00 -17.84
CA GLY A 268 -13.03 4.61 -19.14
C GLY A 268 -11.72 5.37 -19.24
N ARG A 269 -11.55 6.07 -20.37
CA ARG A 269 -10.42 6.99 -20.57
C ARG A 269 -10.61 8.22 -19.70
N ASP A 270 -9.80 8.34 -18.66
CA ASP A 270 -9.83 9.48 -17.76
C ASP A 270 -8.73 10.49 -18.11
N ILE A 271 -9.06 11.42 -19.00
CA ILE A 271 -8.14 12.49 -19.42
C ILE A 271 -7.79 13.38 -18.21
N SER A 272 -8.70 13.53 -17.24
CA SER A 272 -8.46 14.35 -16.06
C SER A 272 -7.37 13.75 -15.17
N ALA A 273 -7.39 12.43 -14.95
CA ALA A 273 -6.35 11.71 -14.23
C ALA A 273 -5.00 11.80 -14.95
N ILE A 274 -4.97 11.69 -16.29
CA ILE A 274 -3.73 11.83 -17.08
C ILE A 274 -3.15 13.24 -16.95
N ARG A 275 -4.00 14.28 -17.02
CA ARG A 275 -3.56 15.67 -16.81
C ARG A 275 -3.01 15.88 -15.40
N ALA A 276 -3.70 15.39 -14.38
CA ALA A 276 -3.25 15.48 -12.99
C ALA A 276 -1.89 14.80 -12.78
N MET A 277 -1.70 13.58 -13.31
CA MET A 277 -0.39 12.90 -13.27
C MET A 277 0.71 13.74 -13.91
N ARG A 278 0.44 14.29 -15.10
CA ARG A 278 1.40 15.14 -15.82
C ARG A 278 1.72 16.42 -15.04
N ASP A 279 0.73 17.04 -14.41
CA ASP A 279 0.92 18.29 -13.67
C ASP A 279 1.77 18.06 -12.40
N HIS A 280 1.55 16.96 -11.68
CA HIS A 280 2.42 16.50 -10.58
C HIS A 280 3.86 16.23 -11.07
N VAL A 281 4.02 15.49 -12.17
CA VAL A 281 5.32 15.24 -12.78
C VAL A 281 6.01 16.55 -13.18
N LYS A 282 5.31 17.49 -13.81
CA LYS A 282 5.87 18.80 -14.17
C LYS A 282 6.27 19.64 -12.97
N ALA A 283 5.60 19.47 -11.83
CA ALA A 283 5.99 20.08 -10.56
C ALA A 283 7.21 19.39 -9.91
N GLY A 284 7.79 18.37 -10.54
CA GLY A 284 8.89 17.58 -10.00
C GLY A 284 8.47 16.66 -8.86
N GLU A 285 7.19 16.33 -8.74
CA GLU A 285 6.63 15.46 -7.70
C GLU A 285 6.65 13.98 -8.15
N ALA A 286 6.41 13.06 -7.20
CA ALA A 286 6.38 11.62 -7.48
C ALA A 286 4.93 11.13 -7.70
N VAL A 287 4.72 10.35 -8.76
CA VAL A 287 3.43 9.71 -9.06
C VAL A 287 3.54 8.21 -8.85
N GLY A 288 2.55 7.59 -8.23
CA GLY A 288 2.47 6.15 -8.03
C GLY A 288 1.35 5.55 -8.85
N ILE A 289 1.62 4.45 -9.56
CA ILE A 289 0.62 3.77 -10.38
C ILE A 289 0.76 2.26 -10.28
N PHE A 290 -0.39 1.60 -10.29
CA PHE A 290 -0.51 0.15 -10.42
C PHE A 290 -1.09 -0.15 -11.81
N PRO A 291 -0.25 -0.46 -12.82
CA PRO A 291 -0.69 -0.50 -14.21
C PRO A 291 -1.82 -1.50 -14.50
N GLN A 292 -1.96 -2.52 -13.66
CA GLN A 292 -3.03 -3.53 -13.75
C GLN A 292 -4.44 -2.96 -13.50
N GLY A 293 -4.57 -1.80 -12.83
CA GLY A 293 -5.85 -1.15 -12.56
C GLY A 293 -6.72 -1.81 -11.47
N GLN A 294 -6.40 -3.04 -11.10
CA GLN A 294 -6.99 -3.80 -9.99
C GLN A 294 -5.91 -4.66 -9.33
N TYR A 295 -6.06 -4.91 -8.03
CA TYR A 295 -5.21 -5.89 -7.35
C TYR A 295 -5.57 -7.31 -7.80
N ASN A 296 -4.60 -8.21 -7.77
CA ASN A 296 -4.80 -9.61 -8.16
C ASN A 296 -5.59 -10.37 -7.08
N TRP A 297 -6.48 -11.25 -7.53
CA TRP A 297 -7.30 -12.07 -6.65
C TRP A 297 -6.68 -13.41 -6.29
N ASP A 298 -5.83 -13.95 -7.17
CA ASP A 298 -5.33 -15.32 -7.12
C ASP A 298 -3.79 -15.41 -7.02
N GLY A 299 -3.14 -14.28 -6.69
CA GLY A 299 -1.68 -14.15 -6.65
C GLY A 299 -0.99 -14.22 -8.01
N GLY A 300 -1.75 -14.26 -9.11
CA GLY A 300 -1.26 -14.23 -10.47
C GLY A 300 -0.82 -12.84 -10.93
N CYS A 301 -0.62 -12.69 -12.23
CA CYS A 301 -0.33 -11.40 -12.87
C CYS A 301 -1.43 -11.07 -13.87
N ASN A 302 -2.25 -10.06 -13.55
CA ASN A 302 -3.16 -9.44 -14.50
C ASN A 302 -2.41 -8.78 -15.66
N VAL A 303 -3.02 -8.83 -16.82
CA VAL A 303 -2.53 -8.22 -18.06
C VAL A 303 -2.67 -6.71 -17.95
N VAL A 304 -1.63 -6.01 -18.36
CA VAL A 304 -1.66 -4.55 -18.48
C VAL A 304 -1.97 -4.16 -19.92
N SER A 305 -2.88 -3.20 -20.08
CA SER A 305 -3.26 -2.66 -21.39
C SER A 305 -2.14 -1.81 -22.00
N ASP A 306 -1.98 -1.83 -23.33
CA ASP A 306 -0.94 -1.05 -24.03
C ASP A 306 -1.11 0.46 -23.82
N GLU A 307 -2.34 0.91 -23.63
CA GLU A 307 -2.72 2.30 -23.37
C GLU A 307 -2.05 2.84 -22.11
N VAL A 308 -1.87 2.01 -21.07
CA VAL A 308 -1.22 2.43 -19.83
C VAL A 308 0.25 2.76 -20.10
N TYR A 309 0.96 1.92 -20.87
CA TYR A 309 2.34 2.20 -21.25
C TYR A 309 2.48 3.40 -22.17
N ARG A 310 1.48 3.67 -23.04
CA ARG A 310 1.43 4.91 -23.84
C ARG A 310 1.30 6.14 -22.95
N VAL A 311 0.50 6.09 -21.89
CA VAL A 311 0.40 7.17 -20.90
C VAL A 311 1.71 7.36 -20.15
N LEU A 312 2.33 6.28 -19.67
CA LEU A 312 3.63 6.34 -18.98
C LEU A 312 4.72 6.93 -19.86
N HIS A 313 4.74 6.56 -21.14
CA HIS A 313 5.63 7.15 -22.13
C HIS A 313 5.33 8.62 -22.40
N TYR A 314 4.05 9.01 -22.47
CA TYR A 314 3.62 10.40 -22.64
C TYR A 314 4.02 11.31 -21.47
N LEU A 315 4.04 10.79 -20.23
CA LEU A 315 4.47 11.57 -19.06
C LEU A 315 5.95 12.00 -19.14
N GLY A 316 6.79 11.25 -19.87
CA GLY A 316 8.19 11.60 -20.14
C GLY A 316 9.10 11.63 -18.92
N ALA A 317 8.65 11.12 -17.78
CA ALA A 317 9.43 11.08 -16.54
C ALA A 317 10.15 9.74 -16.34
N PRO A 318 11.28 9.71 -15.62
CA PRO A 318 11.91 8.47 -15.18
C PRO A 318 10.91 7.58 -14.43
N LEU A 319 10.83 6.32 -14.84
CA LEU A 319 9.95 5.32 -14.24
C LEU A 319 10.77 4.33 -13.41
N VAL A 320 10.43 4.17 -12.13
CA VAL A 320 11.03 3.16 -11.24
C VAL A 320 10.10 1.94 -11.20
N PRO A 321 10.47 0.83 -11.85
CA PRO A 321 9.72 -0.41 -11.75
C PRO A 321 9.86 -0.97 -10.33
N ILE A 322 8.75 -1.49 -9.80
CA ILE A 322 8.70 -2.10 -8.49
C ILE A 322 8.11 -3.50 -8.60
N THR A 323 8.68 -4.44 -7.87
CA THR A 323 8.07 -5.74 -7.61
C THR A 323 7.72 -5.90 -6.15
N SER A 324 6.45 -6.16 -5.89
CA SER A 324 5.88 -6.55 -4.60
C SER A 324 5.74 -8.07 -4.56
N LEU A 325 6.48 -8.73 -3.65
CA LEU A 325 6.49 -10.18 -3.46
C LEU A 325 6.04 -10.53 -2.03
N GLY A 326 5.14 -11.51 -1.89
CA GLY A 326 4.58 -11.93 -0.61
C GLY A 326 3.34 -11.13 -0.18
N ALA A 327 3.01 -10.06 -0.89
CA ALA A 327 1.87 -9.19 -0.61
C ALA A 327 0.52 -9.92 -0.71
N HIS A 328 0.36 -10.76 -1.73
CA HIS A 328 -0.85 -11.59 -1.89
C HIS A 328 -1.02 -12.50 -0.67
N GLU A 329 0.03 -13.23 -0.27
CA GLU A 329 -0.03 -14.12 0.88
C GLU A 329 -0.18 -13.38 2.22
N CYS A 330 0.31 -12.13 2.32
CA CYS A 330 0.10 -11.24 3.45
C CYS A 330 -1.37 -10.89 3.64
N TRP A 331 -2.08 -10.55 2.56
CA TRP A 331 -3.49 -10.16 2.62
C TRP A 331 -4.15 -10.31 1.24
N PRO A 332 -4.65 -11.53 0.92
CA PRO A 332 -5.31 -11.80 -0.35
C PRO A 332 -6.60 -10.97 -0.48
N ALA A 333 -6.95 -10.61 -1.72
CA ALA A 333 -8.17 -9.86 -2.05
C ALA A 333 -9.46 -10.47 -1.47
N TRP A 334 -9.55 -11.79 -1.50
CA TRP A 334 -10.70 -12.54 -1.01
C TRP A 334 -10.74 -12.69 0.51
N SER A 335 -9.68 -12.29 1.23
CA SER A 335 -9.57 -12.49 2.67
C SER A 335 -9.92 -11.25 3.47
N SER A 336 -10.82 -11.39 4.44
CA SER A 336 -11.20 -10.30 5.34
C SER A 336 -10.15 -9.95 6.40
N ARG A 337 -9.11 -10.77 6.58
CA ARG A 337 -8.06 -10.55 7.60
C ARG A 337 -6.67 -10.78 7.04
N PRO A 338 -5.68 -9.95 7.42
CA PRO A 338 -4.30 -10.17 7.04
C PRO A 338 -3.68 -11.34 7.81
N ALA A 339 -2.68 -11.97 7.20
CA ALA A 339 -1.83 -12.99 7.79
C ALA A 339 -0.43 -12.44 8.11
N PHE A 340 0.30 -13.16 8.97
CA PHE A 340 1.67 -12.77 9.32
C PHE A 340 2.65 -13.39 8.32
N CYS A 341 3.25 -12.58 7.48
CA CYS A 341 4.01 -13.05 6.31
C CYS A 341 5.30 -12.25 6.16
N ARG A 342 6.15 -12.63 5.20
CA ARG A 342 7.28 -11.78 4.80
C ARG A 342 6.89 -11.08 3.52
N TRP A 343 7.19 -9.81 3.44
CA TRP A 343 6.91 -9.00 2.26
C TRP A 343 8.21 -8.36 1.78
N GLU A 344 8.55 -8.59 0.51
CA GLU A 344 9.63 -7.86 -0.16
C GLU A 344 9.08 -6.85 -1.16
N VAL A 345 9.57 -5.61 -1.07
CA VAL A 345 9.39 -4.57 -2.08
C VAL A 345 10.72 -4.33 -2.76
N ARG A 346 10.82 -4.65 -4.05
CA ARG A 346 12.04 -4.50 -4.83
C ARG A 346 11.94 -3.32 -5.77
N PHE A 347 12.85 -2.36 -5.63
CA PHE A 347 12.98 -1.19 -6.50
C PHE A 347 14.07 -1.45 -7.54
N PHE A 348 13.72 -1.34 -8.81
CA PHE A 348 14.67 -1.50 -9.92
C PHE A 348 15.24 -0.13 -10.35
N PRO A 349 16.38 -0.11 -11.07
CA PRO A 349 16.91 1.13 -11.64
C PRO A 349 15.86 1.91 -12.45
N PRO A 350 15.84 3.25 -12.34
CA PRO A 350 14.95 4.09 -13.14
C PRO A 350 15.14 3.86 -14.64
N VAL A 351 14.03 3.91 -15.37
CA VAL A 351 13.94 3.70 -16.82
C VAL A 351 13.36 4.97 -17.43
N ASN A 352 14.09 5.62 -18.33
CA ASN A 352 13.52 6.75 -19.05
C ASN A 352 12.73 6.24 -20.25
N PRO A 353 11.45 6.63 -20.41
CA PRO A 353 10.67 6.21 -21.56
C PRO A 353 11.28 6.65 -22.90
N CYS A 354 11.94 7.81 -22.92
CA CYS A 354 12.59 8.37 -24.10
C CYS A 354 13.78 7.55 -24.64
N ASP A 355 14.29 6.61 -23.86
CA ASP A 355 15.40 5.73 -24.27
C ASP A 355 14.93 4.60 -25.21
N TYR A 356 13.62 4.47 -25.43
CA TYR A 356 13.01 3.39 -26.23
C TYR A 356 12.31 3.96 -27.47
N GLU A 357 12.67 3.47 -28.65
CA GLU A 357 12.05 3.90 -29.91
C GLU A 357 10.57 3.50 -30.02
N SER A 358 10.16 2.42 -29.34
CA SER A 358 8.80 1.91 -29.37
C SER A 358 8.22 1.71 -27.97
N VAL A 359 6.92 2.00 -27.83
CA VAL A 359 6.16 1.73 -26.59
C VAL A 359 6.16 0.23 -26.26
N ALA A 360 6.26 -0.63 -27.28
CA ALA A 360 6.30 -2.08 -27.09
C ALA A 360 7.59 -2.55 -26.41
N ASP A 361 8.73 -1.96 -26.75
CA ASP A 361 10.02 -2.28 -26.11
C ASP A 361 10.08 -1.72 -24.70
N PHE A 362 9.61 -0.48 -24.51
CA PHE A 362 9.44 0.11 -23.18
C PHE A 362 8.56 -0.77 -22.29
N ARG A 363 7.37 -1.17 -22.77
CA ARG A 363 6.47 -2.10 -22.08
C ARG A 363 7.20 -3.37 -21.68
N ARG A 364 7.90 -4.01 -22.62
CA ARG A 364 8.58 -5.29 -22.38
C ARG A 364 9.62 -5.16 -21.27
N GLU A 365 10.34 -4.04 -21.26
CA GLU A 365 11.33 -3.78 -20.23
C GLU A 365 10.69 -3.59 -18.84
N ILE A 366 9.66 -2.74 -18.75
CA ILE A 366 8.95 -2.49 -17.49
C ILE A 366 8.33 -3.79 -16.95
N GLU A 367 7.64 -4.54 -17.81
CA GLU A 367 7.00 -5.81 -17.45
C GLU A 367 8.00 -6.86 -17.00
N SER A 368 9.18 -6.93 -17.62
CA SER A 368 10.23 -7.90 -17.24
C SER A 368 10.74 -7.70 -15.80
N ARG A 369 10.69 -6.46 -15.31
CA ARG A 369 11.08 -6.08 -13.95
C ARG A 369 9.90 -6.18 -13.00
N MET A 370 8.79 -5.49 -13.30
CA MET A 370 7.60 -5.42 -12.45
C MET A 370 7.00 -6.80 -12.15
N PHE A 371 6.97 -7.69 -13.13
CA PHE A 371 6.47 -9.06 -13.00
C PHE A 371 7.60 -10.10 -12.87
N SER A 372 8.79 -9.70 -12.40
CA SER A 372 9.90 -10.63 -12.19
C SER A 372 9.60 -11.70 -11.14
N LEU A 373 8.55 -11.50 -10.33
CA LEU A 373 8.04 -12.49 -9.37
C LEU A 373 7.43 -13.72 -10.03
N ALA A 374 7.05 -13.64 -11.31
CA ALA A 374 6.35 -14.73 -11.97
C ALA A 374 7.21 -16.00 -11.97
N GLY A 375 6.72 -17.02 -11.27
CA GLY A 375 7.42 -18.29 -11.06
C GLY A 375 8.25 -18.40 -9.78
N HIS A 376 8.26 -17.36 -8.93
CA HIS A 376 8.68 -17.52 -7.54
C HIS A 376 7.65 -18.35 -6.77
N PRO A 377 8.10 -19.21 -5.83
CA PRO A 377 7.18 -19.92 -4.95
C PRO A 377 6.43 -18.93 -4.04
N PRO A 378 5.17 -19.22 -3.70
CA PRO A 378 4.40 -18.42 -2.74
C PRO A 378 5.11 -18.30 -1.40
N VAL A 379 4.88 -17.18 -0.71
CA VAL A 379 5.51 -16.93 0.59
C VAL A 379 4.72 -17.62 1.71
N PRO A 380 5.36 -18.48 2.54
CA PRO A 380 4.63 -19.17 3.60
C PRO A 380 4.16 -18.21 4.69
N ARG A 381 2.88 -18.33 5.03
CA ARG A 381 2.23 -17.57 6.11
C ARG A 381 2.56 -18.18 7.48
N ARG A 382 2.81 -17.34 8.49
CA ARG A 382 3.35 -17.73 9.80
C ARG A 382 2.31 -17.80 10.92
N ALA A 383 1.33 -16.89 10.92
CA ALA A 383 0.26 -16.82 11.91
C ALA A 383 -0.99 -16.14 11.30
N LEU A 384 -2.13 -16.25 11.98
CA LEU A 384 -3.45 -15.83 11.49
C LEU A 384 -3.76 -16.39 10.08
N VAL A 385 -3.34 -17.64 9.85
CA VAL A 385 -3.47 -18.33 8.58
C VAL A 385 -4.94 -18.74 8.41
N SER A 386 -5.66 -18.04 7.54
CA SER A 386 -7.03 -18.39 7.15
C SER A 386 -7.11 -18.53 5.64
N HIS A 387 -7.79 -19.57 5.15
CA HIS A 387 -8.19 -19.70 3.75
C HIS A 387 -9.64 -19.30 3.53
N LYS A 388 -10.31 -18.68 4.52
CA LYS A 388 -11.69 -18.23 4.38
C LYS A 388 -11.78 -17.13 3.33
N GLY A 389 -12.68 -17.31 2.37
CA GLY A 389 -12.88 -16.52 1.16
C GLY A 389 -12.23 -17.11 -0.09
N ILE A 390 -11.37 -18.13 0.01
CA ILE A 390 -10.61 -18.64 -1.16
C ILE A 390 -11.54 -19.21 -2.26
N ILE A 391 -12.77 -19.61 -1.90
CA ILE A 391 -13.81 -20.05 -2.86
C ILE A 391 -14.26 -18.95 -3.82
N ILE A 392 -13.95 -17.67 -3.56
CA ILE A 392 -14.15 -16.60 -4.55
C ILE A 392 -13.29 -16.90 -5.79
N VAL A 393 -12.02 -17.30 -5.59
CA VAL A 393 -11.12 -17.68 -6.68
C VAL A 393 -11.36 -19.13 -7.12
N ALA A 394 -11.51 -20.04 -6.16
CA ALA A 394 -11.86 -21.43 -6.39
C ALA A 394 -13.38 -21.60 -6.50
N TRP A 395 -14.00 -20.85 -7.43
CA TRP A 395 -15.46 -20.73 -7.54
C TRP A 395 -16.16 -21.97 -8.11
N GLY A 396 -15.41 -22.96 -8.60
CA GLY A 396 -15.94 -24.18 -9.18
C GLY A 396 -15.03 -25.38 -8.90
N CYS A 397 -15.50 -26.58 -9.25
CA CYS A 397 -14.75 -27.82 -9.06
C CYS A 397 -13.97 -28.21 -10.32
N VAL A 398 -12.64 -28.22 -10.24
CA VAL A 398 -11.75 -28.65 -11.35
C VAL A 398 -11.82 -30.16 -11.67
N LYS A 399 -12.52 -30.98 -10.87
CA LYS A 399 -12.67 -32.42 -11.14
C LYS A 399 -13.93 -32.74 -11.93
N CYS A 400 -15.09 -32.25 -11.47
CA CYS A 400 -16.38 -32.58 -12.07
C CYS A 400 -17.02 -31.44 -12.88
N GLY A 401 -16.41 -30.26 -12.94
CA GLY A 401 -16.99 -29.10 -13.64
C GLY A 401 -18.20 -28.48 -12.92
N GLY A 402 -18.46 -28.85 -11.67
CA GLY A 402 -19.57 -28.27 -10.90
C GLY A 402 -19.29 -26.82 -10.51
N ALA A 403 -20.13 -25.90 -10.96
CA ALA A 403 -20.01 -24.46 -10.68
C ALA A 403 -20.65 -24.08 -9.33
N ALA A 404 -19.98 -23.22 -8.54
CA ALA A 404 -20.38 -22.88 -7.16
C ALA A 404 -20.61 -24.10 -6.24
N THR A 405 -19.83 -25.18 -6.44
CA THR A 405 -19.97 -26.42 -5.65
C THR A 405 -18.94 -26.57 -4.53
N LEU A 406 -17.92 -25.68 -4.44
CA LEU A 406 -16.91 -25.78 -3.40
C LEU A 406 -17.39 -25.17 -2.08
N ARG A 407 -17.10 -25.88 -0.99
CA ARG A 407 -17.34 -25.46 0.38
C ARG A 407 -16.02 -25.41 1.13
N GLU A 408 -15.87 -24.43 2.00
CA GLU A 408 -14.71 -24.30 2.86
C GLU A 408 -14.82 -25.25 4.05
N THR A 409 -13.80 -26.08 4.25
CA THR A 409 -13.64 -26.93 5.42
C THR A 409 -12.64 -26.30 6.38
N GLN A 410 -12.42 -26.93 7.54
CA GLN A 410 -11.45 -26.43 8.53
C GLN A 410 -10.00 -26.41 7.99
N SER A 411 -9.65 -27.31 7.08
CA SER A 411 -8.29 -27.47 6.54
C SER A 411 -8.16 -27.17 5.04
N GLY A 412 -9.27 -26.93 4.33
CA GLY A 412 -9.24 -26.60 2.92
C GLY A 412 -10.62 -26.52 2.28
N LEU A 413 -10.85 -27.31 1.23
CA LEU A 413 -12.01 -27.24 0.35
C LEU A 413 -12.63 -28.62 0.10
N GLU A 414 -13.96 -28.68 -0.04
CA GLU A 414 -14.70 -29.88 -0.42
C GLU A 414 -15.76 -29.55 -1.46
N CYS A 415 -15.83 -30.34 -2.53
CA CYS A 415 -16.87 -30.21 -3.54
C CYS A 415 -18.13 -30.95 -3.08
N SER A 416 -19.26 -30.25 -2.94
CA SER A 416 -20.54 -30.86 -2.52
C SER A 416 -21.17 -31.77 -3.57
N LYS A 417 -20.68 -31.76 -4.82
CA LYS A 417 -21.21 -32.57 -5.92
C LYS A 417 -20.49 -33.91 -6.08
N CYS A 418 -19.17 -33.89 -6.21
CA CYS A 418 -18.38 -35.11 -6.45
C CYS A 418 -17.62 -35.61 -5.22
N GLY A 419 -17.67 -34.87 -4.10
CA GLY A 419 -16.96 -35.23 -2.86
C GLY A 419 -15.43 -35.12 -2.95
N ALA A 420 -14.89 -34.49 -4.00
CA ALA A 420 -13.46 -34.21 -4.08
C ALA A 420 -13.04 -33.24 -2.95
N ARG A 421 -11.88 -33.49 -2.37
CA ARG A 421 -11.34 -32.72 -1.24
C ARG A 421 -9.94 -32.22 -1.52
N TRP A 422 -9.67 -31.02 -1.02
CA TRP A 422 -8.36 -30.38 -1.08
C TRP A 422 -8.00 -29.82 0.28
N THR A 423 -6.73 -29.91 0.63
CA THR A 423 -6.14 -29.19 1.77
C THR A 423 -5.50 -27.89 1.27
N VAL A 424 -5.72 -26.79 1.99
CA VAL A 424 -5.07 -25.50 1.70
C VAL A 424 -3.88 -25.31 2.63
N THR A 425 -2.70 -25.18 2.04
CA THR A 425 -1.43 -25.04 2.76
C THR A 425 -1.22 -23.62 3.29
N ARG A 426 -0.18 -23.45 4.12
CA ARG A 426 0.16 -22.13 4.68
C ARG A 426 0.57 -21.12 3.62
N ASP A 427 1.15 -21.56 2.50
CA ASP A 427 1.54 -20.74 1.35
C ASP A 427 0.45 -20.70 0.26
N LEU A 428 -0.82 -20.95 0.65
CA LEU A 428 -2.02 -20.85 -0.20
C LEU A 428 -2.11 -21.85 -1.36
N ARG A 429 -1.28 -22.90 -1.37
CA ARG A 429 -1.44 -23.98 -2.35
C ARG A 429 -2.65 -24.84 -2.02
N ILE A 430 -3.40 -25.19 -3.04
CA ILE A 430 -4.53 -26.12 -3.02
C ILE A 430 -3.99 -27.51 -3.37
N VAL A 431 -4.00 -28.43 -2.41
CA VAL A 431 -3.44 -29.78 -2.53
C VAL A 431 -4.57 -30.79 -2.59
N ASP A 432 -4.65 -31.54 -3.68
CA ASP A 432 -5.63 -32.61 -3.85
C ASP A 432 -5.32 -33.78 -2.92
N GLU A 433 -6.28 -34.16 -2.06
CA GLU A 433 -6.06 -35.18 -1.01
C GLU A 433 -5.86 -36.59 -1.56
N LYS A 434 -6.35 -36.89 -2.78
CA LYS A 434 -6.25 -38.22 -3.39
C LYS A 434 -4.96 -38.39 -4.18
N THR A 435 -4.56 -37.36 -4.92
CA THR A 435 -3.42 -37.42 -5.85
C THR A 435 -2.15 -36.80 -5.29
N GLY A 436 -2.25 -35.97 -4.25
CA GLY A 436 -1.14 -35.16 -3.74
C GLY A 436 -0.72 -34.02 -4.67
N GLN A 437 -1.41 -33.82 -5.80
CA GLN A 437 -1.11 -32.74 -6.73
C GLN A 437 -1.35 -31.39 -6.06
N SER A 438 -0.35 -30.52 -6.12
CA SER A 438 -0.38 -29.18 -5.52
C SER A 438 -0.36 -28.12 -6.60
N VAL A 439 -1.31 -27.20 -6.54
CA VAL A 439 -1.39 -26.05 -7.44
C VAL A 439 -1.54 -24.76 -6.64
N VAL A 440 -1.09 -23.63 -7.20
CA VAL A 440 -1.40 -22.32 -6.64
C VAL A 440 -2.81 -21.87 -7.05
N GLU A 441 -3.34 -20.84 -6.41
CA GLU A 441 -4.69 -20.32 -6.69
C GLU A 441 -4.88 -19.91 -8.15
N SER A 442 -3.91 -19.19 -8.72
CA SER A 442 -3.95 -18.79 -10.13
C SER A 442 -3.90 -19.97 -11.11
N GLU A 443 -3.24 -21.08 -10.75
CA GLU A 443 -3.26 -22.32 -11.52
C GLU A 443 -4.62 -23.03 -11.41
N TYR A 444 -5.23 -23.02 -10.22
CA TYR A 444 -6.57 -23.55 -10.01
C TYR A 444 -7.63 -22.78 -10.81
N ARG A 445 -7.61 -21.43 -10.74
CA ARG A 445 -8.50 -20.56 -11.52
C ARG A 445 -8.27 -20.76 -13.02
N SER A 446 -7.01 -20.85 -13.46
CA SER A 446 -6.67 -21.14 -14.86
C SER A 446 -7.29 -22.47 -15.34
N ALA A 447 -7.28 -23.51 -14.50
CA ALA A 447 -7.90 -24.80 -14.83
C ALA A 447 -9.43 -24.70 -14.93
N LEU A 448 -10.09 -23.90 -14.08
CA LEU A 448 -11.53 -23.63 -14.18
C LEU A 448 -11.88 -22.91 -15.48
N ILE A 449 -11.13 -21.88 -15.84
CA ILE A 449 -11.33 -21.14 -17.10
C ILE A 449 -11.14 -22.06 -18.31
N GLN A 450 -10.15 -22.97 -18.27
CA GLN A 450 -9.96 -23.93 -19.36
C GLN A 450 -11.16 -24.87 -19.49
N LYS A 451 -11.69 -25.40 -18.38
CA LYS A 451 -12.91 -26.20 -18.39
C LYS A 451 -14.11 -25.44 -18.94
N LEU A 452 -14.27 -24.18 -18.53
CA LEU A 452 -15.32 -23.30 -19.03
C LEU A 452 -15.26 -23.14 -20.55
N ARG A 453 -14.06 -22.89 -21.09
CA ARG A 453 -13.83 -22.77 -22.54
C ARG A 453 -14.10 -24.06 -23.30
N ASN A 454 -13.84 -25.20 -22.68
CA ASN A 454 -14.08 -26.51 -23.28
C ASN A 454 -15.57 -26.92 -23.20
N GLY A 455 -16.45 -26.11 -22.59
CA GLY A 455 -17.85 -26.47 -22.37
C GLY A 455 -18.03 -27.59 -21.34
N GLU A 456 -17.02 -27.81 -20.47
CA GLU A 456 -17.02 -28.88 -19.45
C GLU A 456 -17.63 -28.42 -18.12
N MET A 457 -18.14 -27.18 -18.06
CA MET A 457 -18.78 -26.63 -16.87
C MET A 457 -20.28 -26.95 -16.91
N GLU A 458 -20.83 -27.35 -15.76
CA GLU A 458 -22.21 -27.83 -15.64
C GLU A 458 -23.28 -26.84 -16.13
N ASP A 459 -23.03 -25.56 -15.95
CA ASP A 459 -23.92 -24.44 -16.27
C ASP A 459 -23.49 -23.68 -17.54
N ALA A 460 -22.48 -24.20 -18.24
CA ALA A 460 -22.05 -23.73 -19.55
C ALA A 460 -21.69 -24.91 -20.50
N PRO A 461 -22.60 -25.88 -20.70
CA PRO A 461 -22.35 -27.01 -21.60
C PRO A 461 -22.18 -26.52 -23.04
N ASP A 462 -21.20 -27.08 -23.74
CA ASP A 462 -20.89 -26.74 -25.14
C ASP A 462 -20.66 -25.23 -25.40
N GLY A 463 -20.30 -24.47 -24.36
CA GLY A 463 -20.07 -23.03 -24.43
C GLY A 463 -21.33 -22.16 -24.41
N VAL A 464 -22.51 -22.75 -24.16
CA VAL A 464 -23.78 -22.01 -24.00
C VAL A 464 -23.98 -21.66 -22.53
N PHE A 465 -23.86 -20.38 -22.19
CA PHE A 465 -24.04 -19.90 -20.82
C PHE A 465 -25.54 -19.85 -20.47
N ASN A 466 -25.92 -20.44 -19.34
CA ASN A 466 -27.25 -20.27 -18.77
C ASN A 466 -27.14 -20.07 -17.26
N LEU A 467 -26.72 -18.87 -16.87
CA LEU A 467 -26.48 -18.52 -15.49
C LEU A 467 -27.56 -17.55 -15.00
N SER A 468 -28.12 -17.79 -13.82
CA SER A 468 -29.14 -16.94 -13.21
C SER A 468 -28.95 -16.88 -11.70
N ARG A 469 -28.85 -15.68 -11.11
CA ARG A 469 -28.75 -15.46 -9.66
C ARG A 469 -29.53 -14.23 -9.22
N ALA A 470 -29.90 -14.20 -7.95
CA ALA A 470 -30.33 -12.97 -7.32
C ALA A 470 -29.14 -12.01 -7.22
N ALA A 471 -29.38 -10.73 -7.49
CA ALA A 471 -28.37 -9.70 -7.37
C ALA A 471 -29.02 -8.36 -7.01
N LYS A 472 -28.25 -7.51 -6.31
CA LYS A 472 -28.56 -6.09 -6.19
C LYS A 472 -27.74 -5.32 -7.21
N VAL A 473 -28.40 -4.43 -7.96
CA VAL A 473 -27.76 -3.70 -9.05
C VAL A 473 -27.82 -2.21 -8.80
N HIS A 474 -26.68 -1.54 -8.98
CA HIS A 474 -26.61 -0.09 -8.99
C HIS A 474 -26.05 0.39 -10.33
N LYS A 475 -26.64 1.46 -10.89
CA LYS A 475 -26.09 2.15 -12.05
C LYS A 475 -25.17 3.27 -11.60
N ILE A 476 -23.95 3.25 -12.10
CA ILE A 476 -22.95 4.28 -11.86
C ILE A 476 -22.94 5.25 -13.03
N GLY A 477 -23.38 6.48 -12.76
CA GLY A 477 -23.40 7.57 -13.73
C GLY A 477 -22.02 8.22 -13.96
N SER A 478 -21.93 9.06 -14.99
CA SER A 478 -20.72 9.78 -15.38
C SER A 478 -20.18 10.78 -14.34
N ALA A 479 -20.99 11.17 -13.35
CA ALA A 479 -20.62 12.07 -12.25
C ALA A 479 -20.38 11.34 -10.91
N SER A 480 -20.15 10.02 -10.94
CA SER A 480 -20.04 9.16 -9.75
C SER A 480 -21.33 9.12 -8.91
N SER A 481 -22.47 9.55 -9.47
CA SER A 481 -23.80 9.36 -8.90
C SER A 481 -24.19 7.89 -9.03
N VAL A 482 -24.53 7.26 -7.91
CA VAL A 482 -24.98 5.88 -7.86
C VAL A 482 -26.50 5.87 -7.77
N THR A 483 -27.15 5.23 -8.73
CA THR A 483 -28.61 5.03 -8.74
C THR A 483 -28.89 3.58 -8.39
N ASP A 484 -29.62 3.34 -7.30
CA ASP A 484 -30.07 2.00 -6.92
C ASP A 484 -31.17 1.53 -7.88
N LEU A 485 -30.93 0.42 -8.56
CA LEU A 485 -31.89 -0.23 -9.46
C LEU A 485 -32.66 -1.36 -8.76
N GLY A 486 -32.40 -1.60 -7.48
CA GLY A 486 -33.08 -2.59 -6.66
C GLY A 486 -32.45 -3.98 -6.69
N ALA A 487 -33.10 -4.90 -5.99
CA ALA A 487 -32.77 -6.32 -5.98
C ALA A 487 -33.63 -7.07 -7.00
N GLY A 488 -33.05 -8.03 -7.70
CA GLY A 488 -33.71 -8.72 -8.80
C GLY A 488 -32.96 -9.96 -9.26
N THR A 489 -33.34 -10.46 -10.42
CA THR A 489 -32.68 -11.60 -11.06
C THR A 489 -31.72 -11.12 -12.14
N LEU A 490 -30.44 -11.44 -11.98
CA LEU A 490 -29.40 -11.27 -12.98
C LEU A 490 -29.25 -12.57 -13.77
N ARG A 491 -29.22 -12.48 -15.10
CA ARG A 491 -29.01 -13.59 -16.01
C ARG A 491 -27.91 -13.27 -17.01
N LEU A 492 -27.09 -14.27 -17.30
CA LEU A 492 -26.09 -14.21 -18.35
C LEU A 492 -26.39 -15.31 -19.36
N ASP A 493 -26.58 -14.90 -20.61
CA ASP A 493 -26.64 -15.77 -21.78
C ASP A 493 -25.47 -15.47 -22.74
N GLY A 494 -25.46 -16.11 -23.92
CA GLY A 494 -24.40 -15.92 -24.91
C GLY A 494 -24.36 -14.53 -25.55
N ASP A 495 -25.46 -13.78 -25.49
CA ASP A 495 -25.65 -12.55 -26.24
C ASP A 495 -25.71 -11.30 -25.34
N ALA A 496 -26.24 -11.43 -24.12
CA ALA A 496 -26.42 -10.33 -23.18
C ALA A 496 -26.33 -10.73 -21.70
N LEU A 497 -26.03 -9.73 -20.88
CA LEU A 497 -26.23 -9.72 -19.44
C LEU A 497 -27.53 -8.97 -19.14
N THR A 498 -28.53 -9.65 -18.58
CA THR A 498 -29.86 -9.10 -18.30
C THR A 498 -30.15 -9.04 -16.81
N PHE A 499 -30.78 -7.97 -16.36
CA PHE A 499 -31.27 -7.80 -14.99
C PHE A 499 -32.75 -7.45 -15.00
N SER A 500 -33.53 -8.14 -14.17
CA SER A 500 -34.95 -7.85 -13.94
C SER A 500 -35.19 -7.61 -12.46
N SER A 501 -35.60 -6.39 -12.10
CA SER A 501 -35.94 -6.04 -10.71
C SER A 501 -37.12 -6.87 -10.20
N SER A 502 -37.15 -7.16 -8.90
CA SER A 502 -38.18 -7.99 -8.26
C SER A 502 -39.57 -7.37 -8.31
N ASP A 503 -39.66 -6.04 -8.42
CA ASP A 503 -40.90 -5.28 -8.60
C ASP A 503 -41.36 -5.20 -10.08
N GLY A 504 -40.56 -5.72 -11.01
CA GLY A 504 -40.81 -5.71 -12.45
C GLY A 504 -40.71 -4.33 -13.10
N THR A 505 -40.32 -3.28 -12.36
CA THR A 505 -40.32 -1.90 -12.86
C THR A 505 -39.10 -1.58 -13.72
N THR A 506 -37.98 -2.28 -13.45
CA THR A 506 -36.69 -2.01 -14.06
C THR A 506 -36.16 -3.25 -14.76
N GLN A 507 -35.87 -3.11 -16.05
CA GLN A 507 -35.15 -4.10 -16.84
C GLN A 507 -33.91 -3.44 -17.45
N VAL A 508 -32.78 -4.13 -17.32
CA VAL A 508 -31.51 -3.72 -17.92
C VAL A 508 -31.00 -4.86 -18.79
N GLU A 509 -30.58 -4.54 -19.99
CA GLU A 509 -29.94 -5.47 -20.91
C GLU A 509 -28.65 -4.84 -21.40
N VAL A 510 -27.54 -5.52 -21.16
CA VAL A 510 -26.20 -5.12 -21.62
C VAL A 510 -25.72 -6.18 -22.59
N PRO A 511 -25.75 -5.91 -23.91
CA PRO A 511 -25.21 -6.83 -24.90
C PRO A 511 -23.72 -7.11 -24.63
N ILE A 512 -23.30 -8.36 -24.79
CA ILE A 512 -21.90 -8.78 -24.55
C ILE A 512 -20.93 -7.99 -25.43
N SER A 513 -21.34 -7.62 -26.64
CA SER A 513 -20.58 -6.76 -27.56
C SER A 513 -20.34 -5.35 -27.05
N ASN A 514 -21.22 -4.84 -26.19
CA ASN A 514 -21.16 -3.48 -25.65
C ASN A 514 -20.34 -3.40 -24.36
N ILE A 515 -19.98 -4.54 -23.76
CA ILE A 515 -19.14 -4.57 -22.57
C ILE A 515 -17.72 -4.13 -22.95
N ASN A 516 -17.28 -2.99 -22.42
CA ASN A 516 -15.94 -2.44 -22.63
C ASN A 516 -14.90 -3.22 -21.81
N PHE A 517 -15.13 -3.34 -20.51
CA PHE A 517 -14.32 -4.14 -19.58
C PHE A 517 -15.14 -4.46 -18.33
N THR A 518 -14.63 -5.42 -17.58
CA THR A 518 -15.16 -5.89 -16.31
C THR A 518 -14.04 -5.84 -15.28
N PHE A 519 -14.39 -5.62 -14.02
CA PHE A 519 -13.47 -5.75 -12.89
C PHE A 519 -14.26 -5.95 -11.60
N LEU A 520 -13.57 -6.32 -10.52
CA LEU A 520 -14.17 -6.37 -9.20
C LEU A 520 -13.77 -5.13 -8.37
N ASP A 521 -14.73 -4.53 -7.69
CA ASP A 521 -14.49 -3.42 -6.79
C ASP A 521 -13.85 -3.86 -5.46
N ALA A 522 -13.71 -2.92 -4.53
CA ALA A 522 -13.09 -3.19 -3.23
C ALA A 522 -13.91 -4.13 -2.34
N ASP A 523 -15.23 -4.15 -2.52
CA ASP A 523 -16.18 -4.94 -1.75
C ASP A 523 -16.43 -6.31 -2.40
N GLY A 524 -15.87 -6.54 -3.59
CA GLY A 524 -15.98 -7.78 -4.34
C GLY A 524 -17.21 -7.82 -5.25
N HIS A 525 -17.87 -6.69 -5.51
CA HIS A 525 -18.93 -6.60 -6.49
C HIS A 525 -18.34 -6.60 -7.90
N LEU A 526 -19.07 -7.22 -8.84
CA LEU A 526 -18.69 -7.20 -10.24
C LEU A 526 -19.15 -5.89 -10.88
N VAL A 527 -18.22 -5.16 -11.48
CA VAL A 527 -18.51 -3.95 -12.24
C VAL A 527 -18.43 -4.25 -13.72
N VAL A 528 -19.52 -3.98 -14.44
CA VAL A 528 -19.63 -4.14 -15.89
C VAL A 528 -19.79 -2.77 -16.53
N SER A 529 -18.86 -2.37 -17.39
CA SER A 529 -18.94 -1.10 -18.09
C SER A 529 -19.40 -1.23 -19.52
N GLU A 530 -20.26 -0.31 -19.91
CA GLU A 530 -20.72 -0.06 -21.28
C GLU A 530 -20.36 1.39 -21.71
N PRO A 531 -20.56 1.80 -22.96
CA PRO A 531 -20.21 3.16 -23.42
C PRO A 531 -20.87 4.28 -22.62
N ASP A 532 -22.10 4.06 -22.13
CA ASP A 532 -22.94 5.08 -21.47
C ASP A 532 -22.88 5.03 -19.93
N GLY A 533 -22.10 4.12 -19.34
CA GLY A 533 -21.97 4.00 -17.89
C GLY A 533 -21.36 2.69 -17.41
N ALA A 534 -21.58 2.40 -16.13
CA ALA A 534 -21.23 1.12 -15.54
C ALA A 534 -22.32 0.64 -14.59
N TYR A 535 -22.40 -0.67 -14.41
CA TYR A 535 -23.30 -1.35 -13.49
C TYR A 535 -22.46 -2.05 -12.43
N GLU A 536 -22.76 -1.79 -11.17
CA GLU A 536 -22.21 -2.48 -10.00
C GLU A 536 -23.18 -3.59 -9.61
N LEU A 537 -22.70 -4.82 -9.59
CA LEU A 537 -23.49 -6.04 -9.41
C LEU A 537 -23.03 -6.74 -8.13
N ASP A 538 -23.87 -6.66 -7.10
CA ASP A 538 -23.72 -7.44 -5.87
C ASP A 538 -24.49 -8.76 -6.04
N ILE A 539 -23.76 -9.85 -6.23
CA ILE A 539 -24.32 -11.14 -6.65
C ILE A 539 -24.47 -12.05 -5.43
N GLU A 540 -25.70 -12.47 -5.14
CA GLU A 540 -25.99 -13.25 -3.94
C GLU A 540 -25.56 -14.71 -4.07
N GLY A 541 -24.79 -15.17 -3.09
CA GLY A 541 -24.43 -16.59 -2.93
C GLY A 541 -23.56 -17.16 -4.06
N ASP A 542 -22.90 -16.31 -4.83
CA ASP A 542 -22.01 -16.70 -5.93
C ASP A 542 -20.70 -15.89 -5.92
N SER A 543 -19.71 -16.33 -6.68
CA SER A 543 -18.45 -15.60 -6.82
C SER A 543 -18.54 -14.57 -7.94
N ALA A 544 -18.29 -13.29 -7.65
CA ALA A 544 -18.15 -12.26 -8.67
C ALA A 544 -17.03 -12.56 -9.69
N LEU A 545 -15.96 -13.25 -9.29
CA LEU A 545 -14.89 -13.68 -10.21
C LEU A 545 -15.38 -14.75 -11.19
N ARG A 546 -16.31 -15.62 -10.78
CA ARG A 546 -16.94 -16.57 -11.70
C ARG A 546 -17.68 -15.83 -12.80
N TRP A 547 -18.49 -14.85 -12.43
CA TRP A 547 -19.25 -14.05 -13.39
C TRP A 547 -18.33 -13.24 -14.32
N GLU A 548 -17.22 -12.69 -13.79
CA GLU A 548 -16.17 -12.09 -14.61
C GLU A 548 -15.58 -13.10 -15.61
N ASP A 549 -15.19 -14.29 -15.15
CA ASP A 549 -14.62 -15.35 -16.00
C ASP A 549 -15.60 -15.79 -17.11
N TYR A 550 -16.89 -15.88 -16.80
CA TYR A 550 -17.95 -16.22 -17.77
C TYR A 550 -18.18 -15.11 -18.78
N LEU A 551 -18.26 -13.85 -18.35
CA LEU A 551 -18.36 -12.70 -19.25
C LEU A 551 -17.14 -12.61 -20.18
N MET A 552 -15.94 -12.82 -19.65
CA MET A 552 -14.72 -12.83 -20.46
C MET A 552 -14.73 -13.97 -21.48
N ALA A 553 -15.21 -15.16 -21.11
CA ALA A 553 -15.37 -16.29 -22.01
C ALA A 553 -16.41 -15.99 -23.11
N ALA A 554 -17.56 -15.44 -22.75
CA ALA A 554 -18.63 -15.05 -23.69
C ALA A 554 -18.18 -14.01 -24.72
N ARG A 555 -17.33 -13.05 -24.31
CA ARG A 555 -16.75 -12.03 -25.20
C ARG A 555 -15.72 -12.60 -26.20
N GLY A 556 -15.43 -13.90 -26.15
CA GLY A 556 -14.36 -14.52 -26.95
C GLY A 556 -12.97 -13.95 -26.62
N LEU A 557 -12.83 -13.24 -25.50
CA LEU A 557 -11.56 -12.66 -25.11
C LEU A 557 -10.64 -13.79 -24.65
N THR A 558 -9.54 -13.94 -25.37
CA THR A 558 -8.40 -14.66 -24.84
C THR A 558 -7.90 -13.87 -23.65
N ILE A 559 -8.20 -14.35 -22.42
CA ILE A 559 -7.41 -14.00 -21.24
C ILE A 559 -5.96 -14.17 -21.67
N ARG A 560 -5.25 -13.05 -21.87
CA ARG A 560 -3.81 -13.06 -22.07
C ARG A 560 -3.27 -13.61 -20.77
N ARG A 561 -2.98 -14.90 -20.73
CA ARG A 561 -2.42 -15.53 -19.54
C ARG A 561 -1.00 -14.99 -19.39
N TRP A 562 -0.62 -14.57 -18.18
CA TRP A 562 0.80 -14.40 -17.91
C TRP A 562 1.49 -15.76 -18.06
N PRO A 563 2.63 -15.85 -18.76
CA PRO A 563 3.25 -17.14 -19.02
C PRO A 563 3.55 -17.89 -17.73
N THR A 564 3.37 -19.20 -17.72
CA THR A 564 3.65 -20.02 -16.52
C THR A 564 5.12 -19.94 -16.12
N ALA A 565 5.43 -20.29 -14.87
CA ALA A 565 6.81 -20.42 -14.40
C ALA A 565 7.66 -21.32 -15.32
N GLU A 566 7.04 -22.35 -15.89
CA GLU A 566 7.68 -23.26 -16.84
C GLU A 566 7.89 -22.63 -18.21
N GLU A 567 6.90 -21.93 -18.75
CA GLU A 567 7.01 -21.17 -20.00
C GLU A 567 8.06 -20.04 -19.91
N ILE A 568 8.12 -19.33 -18.78
CA ILE A 568 9.15 -18.31 -18.52
C ILE A 568 10.54 -18.95 -18.48
N ARG A 569 10.69 -20.09 -17.77
CA ARG A 569 11.95 -20.84 -17.72
C ARG A 569 12.35 -21.37 -19.09
N ALA A 570 11.40 -21.86 -19.89
CA ALA A 570 11.64 -22.31 -21.27
C ALA A 570 12.13 -21.16 -22.15
N ARG A 571 11.45 -20.00 -22.14
CA ARG A 571 11.87 -18.79 -22.87
C ARG A 571 13.24 -18.28 -22.43
N SER A 572 13.55 -18.36 -21.14
CA SER A 572 14.87 -17.97 -20.59
C SER A 572 15.98 -18.90 -21.07
N ARG A 573 15.71 -20.22 -21.15
CA ARG A 573 16.64 -21.22 -21.71
C ARG A 573 16.86 -21.02 -23.21
N GLU A 574 15.82 -20.70 -23.96
CA GLU A 574 15.92 -20.37 -25.39
C GLU A 574 16.75 -19.11 -25.63
N ARG A 575 16.55 -18.06 -24.83
CA ARG A 575 17.37 -16.83 -24.89
C ARG A 575 18.85 -17.12 -24.65
N GLY A 576 19.18 -17.87 -23.60
CA GLY A 576 20.56 -18.26 -23.28
C GLY A 576 21.25 -19.09 -24.37
N ARG A 577 20.46 -19.82 -25.16
CA ARG A 577 20.94 -20.52 -26.37
C ARG A 577 21.15 -19.57 -27.56
N SER A 578 20.31 -18.56 -27.72
CA SER A 578 20.44 -17.59 -28.83
C SER A 578 21.62 -16.63 -28.64
N THR A 579 21.94 -16.25 -27.41
CA THR A 579 23.13 -15.44 -27.11
C THR A 579 24.42 -16.25 -27.23
N SER A 580 24.45 -17.50 -26.79
CA SER A 580 25.64 -18.37 -26.95
C SER A 580 25.94 -18.77 -28.40
N LEU A 581 24.95 -18.65 -29.31
CA LEU A 581 25.13 -18.84 -30.75
C LEU A 581 25.64 -17.58 -31.47
N ARG A 582 25.48 -16.38 -30.87
CA ARG A 582 26.05 -15.13 -31.41
C ARG A 582 27.49 -14.86 -30.96
N ASP A 583 27.91 -15.46 -29.85
CA ASP A 583 29.26 -15.29 -29.29
C ASP A 583 30.27 -16.38 -29.73
N ARG A 584 29.96 -17.16 -30.78
CA ARG A 584 30.97 -18.02 -31.41
C ARG A 584 31.76 -17.19 -32.44
N PRO A 585 33.05 -16.92 -32.24
CA PRO A 585 33.85 -16.30 -33.28
C PRO A 585 33.89 -17.23 -34.50
N SER A 586 33.56 -16.68 -35.66
CA SER A 586 33.76 -17.30 -36.98
C SER A 586 35.25 -17.39 -37.31
#